data_AF-A0A8H3AG82-F1
#
_entry.id   AF-A0A8H3AG82-F1
#
_cell.length_a   1.000
_cell.length_b   1.000
_cell.length_c   1.000
_cell.angle_alpha   90.00
_cell.angle_beta   90.00
_cell.angle_gamma   90.00
#
_symmetry.space_group_name_H-M   'P 1'
#
loop_
_entity.id
_entity.type
_entity.pdbx_description
1 polymer ?
#
loop_
_entity_poly.entity_id
_entity_poly.type
_entity_poly.pdbx_seq_one_letter_code
_entity_poly.pdbx_strand_id
1 'polypeptide(L)'
;MDLNSWIRQQEESVARTWLALKREEDEIEHEEAVVVALGQRLSQTRDRIQVSPRSHIDALMHQVAKDEGRMLQSIDAVGARLAHEKSVFQREIQRIGHSRANTSRADRHTRQAWDYAERIWRTEEAGIQERIDRVAAMGLECRRRLAASSTYSPSRRRPSAAVEPSPEERESLRQRERTKSSADRFVRERKTSSGAVLPAAKEFVRERRPSQAAPTRPVTAAARPATANASRHYQTAEDSPRERERERESRRDRRERDQSTHRTRERTRSTAALTTHHASHSTSHLPSSLPAASHMPPLPEDRTRLAAAWTAYECRWAGLQAPIPSAPTTPLTFHNVPWPVGFQPESPRSLTPDRIKKFLLSSSHSPHRSPKERLKSALSLWRPDQWEDKWINSVEPSERDKVRYGVSVVAQCLGELLKETAREERSGA
;
A
#
# COMPACT_ATOMS: atom_id res chain seq x y z
N MET A 1 -20.42 -6.06 -43.38
CA MET A 1 -19.14 -6.32 -42.69
C MET A 1 -19.12 -7.78 -42.30
N ASP A 2 -18.04 -8.49 -42.59
CA ASP A 2 -17.84 -9.88 -42.14
C ASP A 2 -17.72 -9.90 -40.61
N LEU A 3 -18.37 -10.88 -39.97
CA LEU A 3 -18.35 -11.09 -38.51
C LEU A 3 -16.91 -11.21 -38.00
N ASN A 4 -16.02 -11.86 -38.76
CA ASN A 4 -14.61 -12.00 -38.41
C ASN A 4 -13.85 -10.67 -38.42
N SER A 5 -14.18 -9.78 -39.37
CA SER A 5 -13.60 -8.43 -39.42
C SER A 5 -14.08 -7.58 -38.25
N TRP A 6 -15.35 -7.72 -37.85
CA TRP A 6 -15.89 -7.01 -36.70
C TRP A 6 -15.26 -7.49 -35.39
N ILE A 7 -15.10 -8.81 -35.20
CA ILE A 7 -14.46 -9.39 -34.02
C ILE A 7 -13.02 -8.89 -33.88
N ARG A 8 -12.20 -8.97 -34.94
CA ARG A 8 -10.82 -8.47 -34.93
C ARG A 8 -10.75 -6.99 -34.57
N GLN A 9 -11.66 -6.17 -35.11
CA GLN A 9 -11.71 -4.75 -34.79
C GLN A 9 -12.02 -4.51 -33.30
N GLN A 10 -12.89 -5.33 -32.69
CA GLN A 10 -13.16 -5.26 -31.25
C GLN A 10 -11.95 -5.71 -30.43
N GLU A 11 -11.27 -6.79 -30.82
CA GLU A 11 -10.05 -7.27 -30.15
C GLU A 11 -8.93 -6.21 -30.19
N GLU A 12 -8.70 -5.59 -31.35
CA GLU A 12 -7.73 -4.49 -31.49
C GLU A 12 -8.12 -3.25 -30.68
N SER A 13 -9.42 -2.94 -30.59
CA SER A 13 -9.90 -1.85 -29.76
C SER A 13 -9.61 -2.10 -28.29
N VAL A 14 -9.96 -3.29 -27.79
CA VAL A 14 -9.74 -3.70 -26.40
C VAL A 14 -8.24 -3.79 -26.08
N ALA A 15 -7.44 -4.35 -26.98
CA ALA A 15 -5.99 -4.43 -26.81
C ALA A 15 -5.34 -3.04 -26.70
N ARG A 16 -5.82 -2.07 -27.49
CA ARG A 16 -5.33 -0.69 -27.41
C ARG A 16 -5.70 0.00 -26.10
N THR A 17 -6.95 -0.12 -25.64
CA THR A 17 -7.34 0.41 -24.33
C THR A 17 -6.56 -0.25 -23.20
N TRP A 18 -6.33 -1.57 -23.27
CA TRP A 18 -5.57 -2.29 -22.28
C TRP A 18 -4.10 -1.86 -22.23
N LEU A 19 -3.45 -1.66 -23.39
CA LEU A 19 -2.08 -1.15 -23.46
C LEU A 19 -1.94 0.30 -22.98
N ALA A 20 -2.98 1.11 -23.14
CA ALA A 20 -3.00 2.46 -22.59
C ALA A 20 -3.12 2.42 -21.06
N LEU A 21 -4.07 1.65 -20.53
CA LEU A 21 -4.25 1.44 -19.09
C LEU A 21 -2.99 0.85 -18.44
N LYS A 22 -2.32 -0.11 -19.10
CA LYS A 22 -1.11 -0.72 -18.53
C LYS A 22 0.04 0.29 -18.37
N ARG A 23 0.18 1.23 -19.30
CA ARG A 23 1.17 2.31 -19.18
C ARG A 23 0.84 3.27 -18.05
N GLU A 24 -0.44 3.64 -17.89
CA GLU A 24 -0.89 4.45 -16.76
C GLU A 24 -0.64 3.74 -15.43
N GLU A 25 -0.92 2.44 -15.33
CA GLU A 25 -0.64 1.66 -14.13
C GLU A 25 0.86 1.67 -13.77
N ASP A 26 1.76 1.47 -14.74
CA ASP A 26 3.21 1.52 -14.50
C ASP A 26 3.65 2.92 -14.01
N GLU A 27 3.03 3.99 -14.51
CA GLU A 27 3.27 5.37 -14.07
C GLU A 27 2.66 5.65 -12.68
N ILE A 28 1.50 5.07 -12.35
CA ILE A 28 0.91 5.11 -11.01
C ILE A 28 1.80 4.38 -10.02
N GLU A 29 2.26 3.17 -10.33
CA GLU A 29 3.19 2.39 -9.48
C GLU A 29 4.48 3.19 -9.21
N HIS A 30 5.00 3.89 -10.22
CA HIS A 30 6.17 4.75 -10.05
C HIS A 30 5.91 5.89 -9.07
N GLU A 31 4.82 6.63 -9.23
CA GLU A 31 4.47 7.75 -8.36
C GLU A 31 4.12 7.28 -6.93
N GLU A 32 3.42 6.16 -6.78
CA GLU A 32 3.17 5.54 -5.47
C GLU A 32 4.49 5.18 -4.76
N ALA A 33 5.49 4.65 -5.48
CA ALA A 33 6.81 4.39 -4.94
C ALA A 33 7.53 5.68 -4.49
N VAL A 34 7.35 6.80 -5.23
CA VAL A 34 7.86 8.11 -4.83
C VAL A 34 7.19 8.59 -3.54
N VAL A 35 5.87 8.45 -3.40
CA VAL A 35 5.13 8.79 -2.18
C VAL A 35 5.66 7.99 -0.99
N VAL A 36 5.87 6.68 -1.14
CA VAL A 36 6.42 5.82 -0.08
C VAL A 36 7.84 6.26 0.32
N ALA A 37 8.70 6.53 -0.66
CA ALA A 37 10.07 6.97 -0.41
C ALA A 37 10.14 8.34 0.29
N LEU A 38 9.24 9.28 -0.06
CA LEU A 38 9.11 10.57 0.62
C LEU A 38 8.57 10.39 2.03
N GLY A 39 7.60 9.51 2.25
CA GLY A 39 7.07 9.17 3.58
C GLY A 39 8.17 8.66 4.53
N GLN A 40 9.02 7.75 4.06
CA GLN A 40 10.17 7.25 4.84
C GLN A 40 11.17 8.37 5.17
N ARG A 41 11.48 9.23 4.20
CA ARG A 41 12.39 10.37 4.39
C ARG A 41 11.86 11.40 5.38
N LEU A 42 10.55 11.67 5.33
CA LEU A 42 9.85 12.54 6.28
C LEU A 42 9.93 11.97 7.70
N SER A 43 9.72 10.65 7.86
CA SER A 43 9.88 9.98 9.16
C SER A 43 11.30 10.17 9.70
N GLN A 44 12.32 9.87 8.91
CA GLN A 44 13.72 10.03 9.31
C GLN A 44 14.08 11.48 9.66
N THR A 45 13.55 12.45 8.92
CA THR A 45 13.81 13.87 9.18
C THR A 45 13.13 14.32 10.47
N ARG A 46 11.93 13.83 10.77
CA ARG A 46 11.23 14.07 12.05
C ARG A 46 11.99 13.47 13.23
N ASP A 47 12.51 12.26 13.10
CA ASP A 47 13.33 11.63 14.14
C ASP A 47 14.61 12.45 14.40
N ARG A 48 15.25 12.97 13.34
CA ARG A 48 16.41 13.87 13.47
C ARG A 48 16.06 15.16 14.20
N ILE A 49 14.89 15.74 13.97
CA ILE A 49 14.47 16.98 14.68
C ILE A 49 14.44 16.78 16.20
N GLN A 50 14.05 15.58 16.68
CA GLN A 50 13.98 15.30 18.12
C GLN A 50 15.34 15.32 18.82
N VAL A 51 16.42 14.97 18.10
CA VAL A 51 17.77 14.84 18.66
C VAL A 51 18.72 15.97 18.23
N SER A 52 18.30 16.83 17.31
CA SER A 52 19.18 17.87 16.73
C SER A 52 19.26 19.13 17.60
N PRO A 53 20.42 19.83 17.61
CA PRO A 53 20.54 21.14 18.23
C PRO A 53 19.55 22.15 17.64
N ARG A 54 19.11 23.11 18.46
CA ARG A 54 18.12 24.14 18.05
C ARG A 54 18.52 24.88 16.76
N SER A 55 19.81 25.12 16.53
CA SER A 55 20.31 25.77 15.32
C SER A 55 20.01 25.02 14.02
N HIS A 56 19.80 23.70 14.09
CA HIS A 56 19.53 22.85 12.92
C HIS A 56 18.04 22.56 12.72
N ILE A 57 17.21 22.80 13.75
CA ILE A 57 15.77 22.46 13.71
C ILE A 57 15.07 23.22 12.59
N ASP A 58 15.36 24.52 12.40
CA ASP A 58 14.68 25.32 11.38
C ASP A 58 14.98 24.82 9.95
N ALA A 59 16.22 24.42 9.68
CA ALA A 59 16.61 23.83 8.40
C ALA A 59 15.91 22.48 8.15
N LEU A 60 15.82 21.63 9.18
CA LEU A 60 15.11 20.36 9.10
C LEU A 60 13.60 20.54 8.92
N MET A 61 12.99 21.51 9.60
CA MET A 61 11.56 21.85 9.43
C MET A 61 11.27 22.36 8.02
N HIS A 62 12.15 23.18 7.45
CA HIS A 62 12.04 23.60 6.05
C HIS A 62 12.14 22.40 5.09
N GLN A 63 13.04 21.45 5.36
CA GLN A 63 13.15 20.22 4.59
C GLN A 63 11.89 19.36 4.69
N VAL A 64 11.30 19.23 5.89
CA VAL A 64 10.00 18.55 6.09
C VAL A 64 8.91 19.20 5.23
N ALA A 65 8.75 20.52 5.30
CA ALA A 65 7.74 21.23 4.51
C ALA A 65 7.94 21.03 2.99
N LYS A 66 9.20 21.04 2.52
CA LYS A 66 9.55 20.79 1.12
C LYS A 66 9.20 19.38 0.68
N ASP A 67 9.54 18.37 1.48
CA ASP A 67 9.27 16.97 1.16
C ASP A 67 7.77 16.64 1.27
N GLU A 68 7.04 17.25 2.21
CA GLU A 68 5.56 17.16 2.27
C GLU A 68 4.91 17.81 1.05
N GLY A 69 5.44 18.94 0.56
CA GLY A 69 4.97 19.58 -0.66
C GLY A 69 5.16 18.68 -1.90
N ARG A 70 6.32 18.02 -2.02
CA ARG A 70 6.58 17.05 -3.09
C ARG A 70 5.70 15.82 -3.00
N MET A 71 5.50 15.31 -1.78
CA MET A 71 4.63 14.15 -1.55
C MET A 71 3.18 14.47 -1.94
N LEU A 72 2.70 15.67 -1.61
CA LEU A 72 1.38 16.12 -2.03
C LEU A 72 1.24 16.20 -3.56
N GLN A 73 2.25 16.74 -4.25
CA GLN A 73 2.26 16.80 -5.73
C GLN A 73 2.18 15.40 -6.36
N SER A 74 2.94 14.44 -5.84
CA SER A 74 2.91 13.05 -6.31
C SER A 74 1.58 12.37 -6.01
N ILE A 75 1.00 12.59 -4.82
CA ILE A 75 -0.35 12.11 -4.47
C ILE A 75 -1.41 12.68 -5.43
N ASP A 76 -1.37 13.97 -5.72
CA ASP A 76 -2.32 14.61 -6.64
C ASP A 76 -2.13 14.08 -8.09
N ALA A 77 -0.89 13.76 -8.50
CA ALA A 77 -0.59 13.13 -9.79
C ALA A 77 -1.17 11.71 -9.90
N VAL A 78 -0.99 10.87 -8.87
CA VAL A 78 -1.63 9.54 -8.78
C VAL A 78 -3.15 9.67 -8.86
N GLY A 79 -3.74 10.62 -8.11
CA GLY A 79 -5.17 10.87 -8.11
C GLY A 79 -5.70 11.25 -9.50
N ALA A 80 -4.98 12.11 -10.23
CA ALA A 80 -5.35 12.51 -11.59
C ALA A 80 -5.32 11.33 -12.58
N ARG A 81 -4.32 10.45 -12.49
CA ARG A 81 -4.19 9.26 -13.34
C ARG A 81 -5.28 8.24 -13.07
N LEU A 82 -5.54 7.92 -11.80
CA LEU A 82 -6.65 7.04 -11.42
C LEU A 82 -8.01 7.59 -11.87
N ALA A 83 -8.22 8.91 -11.80
CA ALA A 83 -9.43 9.53 -12.33
C ALA A 83 -9.52 9.39 -13.86
N HIS A 84 -8.39 9.48 -14.57
CA HIS A 84 -8.33 9.21 -16.01
C HIS A 84 -8.68 7.74 -16.32
N GLU A 85 -8.05 6.78 -15.64
CA GLU A 85 -8.37 5.36 -15.80
C GLU A 85 -9.86 5.09 -15.55
N LYS A 86 -10.41 5.61 -14.44
CA LYS A 86 -11.85 5.49 -14.15
C LYS A 86 -12.70 6.00 -15.31
N SER A 87 -12.33 7.12 -15.93
CA SER A 87 -13.05 7.66 -17.10
C SER A 87 -12.99 6.75 -18.33
N VAL A 88 -11.89 6.00 -18.51
CA VAL A 88 -11.76 4.98 -19.57
C VAL A 88 -12.71 3.82 -19.29
N PHE A 89 -12.72 3.30 -18.06
CA PHE A 89 -13.63 2.23 -17.64
C PHE A 89 -15.11 2.64 -17.81
N GLN A 90 -15.46 3.87 -17.42
CA GLN A 90 -16.83 4.38 -17.57
C GLN A 90 -17.26 4.47 -19.04
N ARG A 91 -16.39 4.95 -19.93
CA ARG A 91 -16.66 4.97 -21.37
C ARG A 91 -16.88 3.56 -21.92
N GLU A 92 -16.11 2.59 -21.44
CA GLU A 92 -16.20 1.21 -21.88
C GLU A 92 -17.47 0.51 -21.38
N ILE A 93 -17.83 0.74 -20.11
CA ILE A 93 -19.11 0.28 -19.54
C ILE A 93 -20.28 0.85 -20.34
N GLN A 94 -20.24 2.15 -20.67
CA GLN A 94 -21.25 2.76 -21.53
C GLN A 94 -21.29 2.08 -22.90
N ARG A 95 -20.13 1.88 -23.55
CA ARG A 95 -20.03 1.20 -24.86
C ARG A 95 -20.65 -0.19 -24.83
N ILE A 96 -20.31 -1.01 -23.83
CA ILE A 96 -20.89 -2.33 -23.60
C ILE A 96 -22.41 -2.24 -23.42
N GLY A 97 -22.88 -1.26 -22.65
CA GLY A 97 -24.31 -1.00 -22.45
C GLY A 97 -25.05 -0.73 -23.77
N HIS A 98 -24.47 0.09 -24.64
CA HIS A 98 -25.03 0.37 -25.97
C HIS A 98 -25.01 -0.87 -26.87
N SER A 99 -23.91 -1.63 -26.90
CA SER A 99 -23.81 -2.88 -27.67
C SER A 99 -24.84 -3.92 -27.20
N ARG A 100 -25.05 -4.05 -25.89
CA ARG A 100 -26.09 -4.92 -25.32
C ARG A 100 -27.50 -4.46 -25.71
N ALA A 101 -27.76 -3.15 -25.71
CA ALA A 101 -29.06 -2.60 -26.09
C ALA A 101 -29.41 -2.89 -27.56
N ASN A 102 -28.40 -2.84 -28.44
CA ASN A 102 -28.54 -3.13 -29.87
C ASN A 102 -28.55 -4.63 -30.20
N THR A 103 -28.16 -5.50 -29.26
CA THR A 103 -28.20 -6.96 -29.46
C THR A 103 -29.64 -7.46 -29.35
N SER A 104 -30.07 -8.25 -30.34
CA SER A 104 -31.41 -8.85 -30.39
C SER A 104 -31.77 -9.55 -29.07
N ARG A 105 -33.01 -9.36 -28.60
CA ARG A 105 -33.50 -10.04 -27.39
C ARG A 105 -33.60 -11.57 -27.56
N ALA A 106 -33.72 -12.05 -28.78
CA ALA A 106 -33.75 -13.48 -29.06
C ALA A 106 -32.37 -14.14 -28.87
N ASP A 107 -31.28 -13.37 -29.00
CA ASP A 107 -29.91 -13.85 -28.83
C ASP A 107 -29.49 -13.80 -27.35
N ARG A 108 -29.94 -14.80 -26.60
CA ARG A 108 -29.68 -14.91 -25.15
C ARG A 108 -28.20 -15.06 -24.83
N HIS A 109 -27.45 -15.81 -25.63
CA HIS A 109 -26.03 -16.09 -25.37
C HIS A 109 -25.18 -14.82 -25.48
N THR A 110 -25.38 -14.04 -26.55
CA THR A 110 -24.65 -12.78 -26.73
C THR A 110 -25.01 -11.77 -25.65
N ARG A 111 -26.29 -11.69 -25.22
CA ARG A 111 -26.68 -10.83 -24.10
C ARG A 111 -26.05 -11.25 -22.76
N GLN A 112 -26.00 -12.55 -22.47
CA GLN A 112 -25.31 -13.05 -21.28
C GLN A 112 -23.80 -12.72 -21.30
N ALA A 113 -23.16 -12.80 -22.46
CA ALA A 113 -21.77 -12.40 -22.61
C ALA A 113 -21.57 -10.90 -22.31
N TRP A 114 -22.49 -10.04 -22.78
CA TRP A 114 -22.46 -8.61 -22.43
C TRP A 114 -22.70 -8.35 -20.95
N ASP A 115 -23.62 -9.06 -20.31
CA ASP A 115 -23.88 -8.93 -18.86
C ASP A 115 -22.67 -9.36 -18.03
N TYR A 116 -21.98 -10.42 -18.45
CA TYR A 116 -20.75 -10.88 -17.83
C TYR A 116 -19.63 -9.84 -17.99
N ALA A 117 -19.43 -9.31 -19.20
CA ALA A 117 -18.47 -8.25 -19.46
C ALA A 117 -18.76 -7.01 -18.60
N GLU A 118 -19.99 -6.51 -18.61
CA GLU A 118 -20.40 -5.34 -17.80
C GLU A 118 -20.09 -5.55 -16.31
N ARG A 119 -20.30 -6.76 -15.77
CA ARG A 119 -19.97 -7.09 -14.38
C ARG A 119 -18.48 -7.00 -14.09
N ILE A 120 -17.63 -7.53 -14.97
CA ILE A 120 -16.16 -7.43 -14.82
C ILE A 120 -15.74 -5.97 -14.81
N TRP A 121 -16.14 -5.19 -15.82
CA TRP A 121 -15.75 -3.79 -15.95
C TRP A 121 -16.21 -2.93 -14.76
N ARG A 122 -17.41 -3.17 -14.23
CA ARG A 122 -17.88 -2.48 -13.01
C ARG A 122 -17.12 -2.87 -11.75
N THR A 123 -16.69 -4.12 -11.65
CA THR A 123 -15.89 -4.57 -10.50
C THR A 123 -14.52 -3.88 -10.50
N GLU A 124 -13.89 -3.78 -11.66
CA GLU A 124 -12.63 -3.04 -11.83
C GLU A 124 -12.81 -1.53 -11.58
N GLU A 125 -13.87 -0.90 -12.11
CA GLU A 125 -14.18 0.51 -11.85
C GLU A 125 -14.34 0.79 -10.34
N ALA A 126 -15.00 -0.12 -9.61
CA ALA A 126 -15.14 -0.01 -8.16
C ALA A 126 -13.79 -0.09 -7.43
N GLY A 127 -12.90 -0.99 -7.88
CA GLY A 127 -11.53 -1.08 -7.35
C GLY A 127 -10.71 0.19 -7.58
N ILE A 128 -10.82 0.80 -8.77
CA ILE A 128 -10.18 2.09 -9.08
C ILE A 128 -10.77 3.20 -8.20
N GLN A 129 -12.08 3.23 -8.00
CA GLN A 129 -12.71 4.21 -7.11
C GLN A 129 -12.19 4.11 -5.68
N GLU A 130 -12.03 2.89 -5.15
CA GLU A 130 -11.46 2.69 -3.81
C GLU A 130 -10.02 3.21 -3.72
N ARG A 131 -9.20 3.01 -4.77
CA ARG A 131 -7.84 3.58 -4.85
C ARG A 131 -7.89 5.11 -4.82
N ILE A 132 -8.77 5.74 -5.60
CA ILE A 132 -8.97 7.20 -5.61
C ILE A 132 -9.29 7.70 -4.19
N ASP A 133 -10.20 7.05 -3.49
CA ASP A 133 -10.62 7.46 -2.14
C ASP A 133 -9.46 7.36 -1.14
N ARG A 134 -8.62 6.31 -1.23
CA ARG A 134 -7.39 6.18 -0.41
C ARG A 134 -6.39 7.29 -0.70
N VAL A 135 -6.12 7.59 -1.97
CA VAL A 135 -5.19 8.65 -2.39
C VAL A 135 -5.71 10.02 -1.96
N ALA A 136 -7.01 10.27 -2.08
CA ALA A 136 -7.65 11.49 -1.60
C ALA A 136 -7.51 11.66 -0.08
N ALA A 137 -7.71 10.58 0.69
CA ALA A 137 -7.53 10.58 2.14
C ALA A 137 -6.07 10.90 2.53
N MET A 138 -5.09 10.29 1.84
CA MET A 138 -3.66 10.59 2.02
C MET A 138 -3.35 12.06 1.71
N GLY A 139 -3.91 12.61 0.61
CA GLY A 139 -3.74 14.01 0.23
C GLY A 139 -4.31 14.98 1.26
N LEU A 140 -5.48 14.68 1.84
CA LEU A 140 -6.07 15.47 2.92
C LEU A 140 -5.20 15.45 4.19
N GLU A 141 -4.61 14.30 4.53
CA GLU A 141 -3.68 14.23 5.65
C GLU A 141 -2.40 15.04 5.39
N CYS A 142 -1.84 14.95 4.18
CA CYS A 142 -0.65 15.72 3.80
C CYS A 142 -0.92 17.23 3.85
N ARG A 143 -2.07 17.69 3.32
CA ARG A 143 -2.49 19.10 3.41
C ARG A 143 -2.66 19.57 4.85
N ARG A 144 -3.23 18.73 5.74
CA ARG A 144 -3.34 19.03 7.17
C ARG A 144 -1.97 19.22 7.83
N ARG A 145 -0.98 18.37 7.52
CA ARG A 145 0.38 18.51 8.07
C ARG A 145 1.12 19.73 7.53
N LEU A 146 0.97 20.05 6.25
CA LEU A 146 1.50 21.28 5.66
C LEU A 146 0.89 22.53 6.31
N ALA A 147 -0.42 22.55 6.52
CA ALA A 147 -1.08 23.67 7.20
C ALA A 147 -0.58 23.84 8.65
N ALA A 148 -0.42 22.73 9.39
CA ALA A 148 0.15 22.76 10.74
C ALA A 148 1.60 23.31 10.73
N SER A 149 2.43 22.87 9.79
CA SER A 149 3.80 23.35 9.63
C SER A 149 3.87 24.83 9.25
N SER A 150 2.93 25.33 8.43
CA SER A 150 2.87 26.75 8.06
C SER A 150 2.54 27.66 9.25
N THR A 151 1.80 27.18 10.25
CA THR A 151 1.50 27.97 11.46
C THR A 151 2.67 28.08 12.42
N TYR A 152 3.70 27.24 12.26
CA TYR A 152 4.97 27.38 12.95
C TYR A 152 5.77 28.53 12.32
N SER A 153 5.33 29.75 12.58
CA SER A 153 6.05 30.96 12.16
C SER A 153 7.08 31.30 13.24
N PRO A 154 8.40 31.20 12.97
CA PRO A 154 9.45 31.43 13.97
C PRO A 154 9.36 32.80 14.65
N SER A 155 8.85 33.81 13.93
CA SER A 155 8.66 35.18 14.43
C SER A 155 7.62 35.35 15.54
N ARG A 156 6.78 34.34 15.83
CA ARG A 156 5.86 34.40 17.00
C ARG A 156 6.48 33.90 18.29
N ARG A 157 7.75 33.46 18.28
CA ARG A 157 8.50 33.30 19.54
C ARG A 157 8.77 34.69 20.10
N ARG A 158 7.84 35.13 20.94
CA ARG A 158 7.97 36.29 21.83
C ARG A 158 9.40 36.27 22.40
N PRO A 159 10.26 37.27 22.14
CA PRO A 159 11.59 37.31 22.71
C PRO A 159 11.42 37.28 24.24
N SER A 160 11.76 36.14 24.84
CA SER A 160 11.57 35.87 26.27
C SER A 160 12.58 36.62 27.16
N ALA A 161 13.20 37.67 26.63
CA ALA A 161 14.13 38.55 27.32
C ALA A 161 13.88 40.02 26.93
N ALA A 162 12.64 40.37 26.58
CA ALA A 162 12.24 41.77 26.63
C ALA A 162 12.22 42.18 28.10
N VAL A 163 13.29 42.86 28.51
CA VAL A 163 13.36 43.77 29.66
C VAL A 163 11.98 44.38 29.87
N GLU A 164 11.40 44.21 31.07
CA GLU A 164 10.16 44.90 31.45
C GLU A 164 10.35 46.39 31.10
N PRO A 165 9.55 46.97 30.19
CA PRO A 165 9.67 48.38 29.87
C PRO A 165 9.47 49.18 31.15
N SER A 166 10.36 50.14 31.37
CA SER A 166 10.31 51.05 32.52
C SER A 166 8.91 51.63 32.67
N PRO A 167 8.42 51.87 33.90
CA PRO A 167 7.09 52.46 34.13
C PRO A 167 6.80 53.73 33.30
N GLU A 168 7.82 54.53 32.96
CA GLU A 168 7.67 55.72 32.10
C GLU A 168 7.31 55.39 30.62
N GLU A 169 7.79 54.27 30.08
CA GLU A 169 7.45 53.84 28.71
C GLU A 169 6.04 53.27 28.62
N ARG A 170 5.50 52.75 29.73
CA ARG A 170 4.10 52.27 29.82
C ARG A 170 3.10 53.43 29.75
N GLU A 171 3.47 54.62 30.19
CA GLU A 171 2.58 55.79 30.23
C GLU A 171 2.50 56.50 28.87
N SER A 172 3.62 56.57 28.14
CA SER A 172 3.69 57.16 26.80
C SER A 172 2.99 56.31 25.72
N LEU A 173 2.91 54.98 25.88
CA LEU A 173 2.08 54.11 25.03
C LEU A 173 0.57 54.30 25.25
N ARG A 174 0.13 54.54 26.49
CA ARG A 174 -1.30 54.78 26.81
C ARG A 174 -1.81 56.10 26.26
N GLN A 175 -0.97 57.15 26.18
CA GLN A 175 -1.35 58.41 25.54
C GLN A 175 -1.48 58.28 24.01
N ARG A 176 -0.69 57.40 23.38
CA ARG A 176 -0.69 57.22 21.91
C ARG A 176 -1.84 56.38 21.38
N GLU A 177 -2.45 55.53 22.21
CA GLU A 177 -3.66 54.77 21.84
C GLU A 177 -4.94 55.62 21.93
N ARG A 178 -4.97 56.64 22.80
CA ARG A 178 -6.12 57.55 22.92
C ARG A 178 -6.34 58.43 21.69
N THR A 179 -5.32 58.72 20.88
CA THR A 179 -5.45 59.58 19.69
C THR A 179 -5.77 58.81 18.40
N LYS A 180 -5.65 57.48 18.38
CA LYS A 180 -5.95 56.66 17.19
C LYS A 180 -7.40 56.17 17.12
N SER A 181 -8.13 56.14 18.25
CA SER A 181 -9.52 55.66 18.28
C SER A 181 -10.54 56.62 17.65
N SER A 182 -10.16 57.84 17.27
CA SER A 182 -11.08 58.82 16.66
C SER A 182 -11.08 58.79 15.12
N ALA A 183 -9.98 58.33 14.49
CA ALA A 183 -9.82 58.39 13.04
C ALA A 183 -10.53 57.26 12.27
N ASP A 184 -10.75 56.10 12.91
CA ASP A 184 -11.31 54.91 12.23
C ASP A 184 -12.85 54.84 12.23
N ARG A 185 -13.53 55.80 12.87
CA ARG A 185 -15.01 55.81 12.92
C ARG A 185 -15.67 56.44 11.69
N PHE A 186 -14.92 57.16 10.85
CA PHE A 186 -15.49 57.96 9.75
C PHE A 186 -15.42 57.33 8.35
N VAL A 187 -14.88 56.11 8.18
CA VAL A 187 -14.68 55.51 6.83
C VAL A 187 -15.73 54.44 6.48
N ARG A 188 -16.67 54.12 7.38
CA ARG A 188 -17.62 53.00 7.16
C ARG A 188 -19.01 53.36 6.61
N GLU A 189 -19.21 54.54 6.02
CA GLU A 189 -20.56 54.97 5.60
C GLU A 189 -20.75 55.37 4.12
N ARG A 190 -19.81 55.07 3.21
CA ARG A 190 -20.05 55.28 1.76
C ARG A 190 -19.53 54.15 0.90
N LYS A 191 -20.37 53.12 0.68
CA LYS A 191 -20.46 52.38 -0.59
C LYS A 191 -21.65 51.42 -0.60
N THR A 192 -22.83 51.97 -0.85
CA THR A 192 -24.02 51.24 -1.30
C THR A 192 -24.52 51.91 -2.57
N SER A 193 -24.08 51.42 -3.73
CA SER A 193 -24.84 51.46 -4.99
C SER A 193 -23.96 50.96 -6.14
N SER A 194 -24.24 49.76 -6.64
CA SER A 194 -24.36 49.52 -8.08
C SER A 194 -24.93 48.12 -8.27
N GLY A 195 -26.05 48.07 -8.99
CA GLY A 195 -26.83 46.87 -9.21
C GLY A 195 -26.19 45.93 -10.24
N ALA A 196 -26.52 44.66 -10.10
CA ALA A 196 -26.52 43.71 -11.20
C ALA A 196 -27.67 42.72 -10.98
N VAL A 197 -28.38 42.49 -12.07
CA VAL A 197 -29.66 41.78 -12.21
C VAL A 197 -29.39 40.29 -12.47
N LEU A 198 -30.43 39.47 -12.21
CA LEU A 198 -30.68 38.05 -12.63
C LEU A 198 -30.42 36.96 -11.56
N PRO A 199 -31.05 35.77 -11.69
CA PRO A 199 -32.49 35.58 -11.57
C PRO A 199 -32.86 34.44 -10.60
N ALA A 200 -34.17 34.29 -10.40
CA ALA A 200 -34.85 33.39 -9.49
C ALA A 200 -34.47 31.90 -9.59
N ALA A 201 -34.30 31.26 -8.42
CA ALA A 201 -34.49 29.82 -8.26
C ALA A 201 -34.94 29.46 -6.83
N LYS A 202 -36.21 29.05 -6.75
CA LYS A 202 -36.80 27.95 -5.97
C LYS A 202 -36.58 27.88 -4.45
N GLU A 203 -37.72 28.11 -3.79
CA GLU A 203 -38.18 27.60 -2.49
C GLU A 203 -37.40 26.43 -1.92
N PHE A 204 -36.81 26.63 -0.73
CA PHE A 204 -36.54 25.56 0.22
C PHE A 204 -37.33 25.82 1.51
N VAL A 205 -38.25 24.91 1.76
CA VAL A 205 -39.08 24.82 2.98
C VAL A 205 -38.17 24.60 4.19
N ARG A 206 -38.39 25.44 5.19
CA ARG A 206 -37.61 25.57 6.42
C ARG A 206 -38.26 24.71 7.50
N GLU A 207 -37.76 23.50 7.72
CA GLU A 207 -38.18 22.68 8.85
C GLU A 207 -37.31 22.97 10.08
N ARG A 208 -37.93 23.67 11.04
CA ARG A 208 -37.38 23.96 12.37
C ARG A 208 -37.26 22.66 13.17
N ARG A 209 -36.06 22.36 13.69
CA ARG A 209 -35.89 21.40 14.78
C ARG A 209 -35.37 22.13 16.03
N PRO A 210 -36.03 21.99 17.20
CA PRO A 210 -35.69 22.74 18.40
C PRO A 210 -34.52 22.13 19.18
N SER A 211 -33.77 23.04 19.78
CA SER A 211 -32.72 22.84 20.77
C SER A 211 -33.17 22.00 21.97
N GLN A 212 -32.34 21.06 22.40
CA GLN A 212 -32.41 20.49 23.75
C GLN A 212 -31.10 20.69 24.50
N ALA A 213 -31.29 20.96 25.79
CA ALA A 213 -30.36 21.51 26.75
C ALA A 213 -29.32 20.49 27.25
N ALA A 214 -28.21 21.06 27.73
CA ALA A 214 -27.17 20.41 28.50
C ALA A 214 -27.66 19.88 29.86
N PRO A 215 -26.91 18.94 30.46
CA PRO A 215 -26.72 18.94 31.89
C PRO A 215 -25.24 19.07 32.29
N THR A 216 -25.06 19.97 33.26
CA THR A 216 -23.89 20.25 34.07
C THR A 216 -23.45 19.03 34.89
N ARG A 217 -22.14 18.83 35.04
CA ARG A 217 -21.54 17.86 35.98
C ARG A 217 -20.62 18.59 36.97
N PRO A 218 -20.70 18.28 38.28
CA PRO A 218 -20.00 19.03 39.31
C PRO A 218 -18.55 18.58 39.53
N VAL A 219 -17.76 19.56 39.94
CA VAL A 219 -16.37 19.52 40.38
C VAL A 219 -16.32 18.95 41.80
N THR A 220 -15.44 17.98 42.06
CA THR A 220 -14.99 17.67 43.43
C THR A 220 -13.47 17.75 43.47
N ALA A 221 -13.00 18.70 44.26
CA ALA A 221 -11.62 18.91 44.65
C ALA A 221 -11.33 18.08 45.91
N ALA A 222 -10.24 17.32 45.91
CA ALA A 222 -9.65 16.76 47.11
C ALA A 222 -8.15 17.06 47.11
N ALA A 223 -7.73 17.67 48.21
CA ALA A 223 -6.38 18.16 48.46
C ALA A 223 -5.55 17.17 49.29
N ARG A 224 -4.22 17.41 49.26
CA ARG A 224 -3.14 17.04 50.21
C ARG A 224 -2.28 15.81 49.87
N PRO A 225 -1.03 15.70 50.39
CA PRO A 225 -0.06 16.74 50.81
C PRO A 225 1.37 16.51 50.27
N ALA A 226 2.22 17.51 50.49
CA ALA A 226 3.67 17.46 50.30
C ALA A 226 4.40 16.88 51.54
N THR A 227 5.33 15.96 51.32
CA THR A 227 6.48 15.60 52.18
C THR A 227 7.61 15.20 51.20
N ALA A 228 8.70 15.94 51.05
CA ALA A 228 9.86 16.14 51.92
C ALA A 228 10.79 14.91 52.03
N ASN A 229 11.89 15.00 51.25
CA ASN A 229 13.28 14.65 51.56
C ASN A 229 13.75 13.20 51.81
N ALA A 230 14.86 12.93 51.10
CA ALA A 230 16.05 12.19 51.52
C ALA A 230 16.01 10.66 51.55
N SER A 231 16.63 10.04 50.53
CA SER A 231 17.62 8.97 50.74
C SER A 231 18.45 8.73 49.48
N ARG A 232 19.70 9.20 49.54
CA ARG A 232 20.83 8.64 48.79
C ARG A 232 21.21 7.33 49.47
N HIS A 233 21.04 6.17 48.83
CA HIS A 233 21.88 5.01 49.12
C HIS A 233 21.79 3.94 48.04
N TYR A 234 22.96 3.59 47.49
CA TYR A 234 23.36 2.43 46.69
C TYR A 234 22.24 1.51 46.15
N GLN A 235 21.94 1.64 44.85
CA GLN A 235 21.53 0.49 44.04
C GLN A 235 22.60 0.23 42.98
N THR A 236 23.49 -0.64 43.42
CA THR A 236 24.45 -1.41 42.65
C THR A 236 23.78 -2.09 41.46
N ALA A 237 24.55 -2.21 40.38
CA ALA A 237 24.19 -2.79 39.10
C ALA A 237 23.75 -4.27 39.19
N GLU A 238 22.50 -4.52 39.58
CA GLU A 238 21.77 -5.75 39.27
C GLU A 238 21.15 -5.57 37.88
N ASP A 239 22.04 -5.63 36.88
CA ASP A 239 21.74 -5.64 35.47
C ASP A 239 20.86 -6.88 35.18
N SER A 240 19.54 -6.66 35.16
CA SER A 240 18.55 -7.74 35.12
C SER A 240 18.86 -8.65 33.93
N PRO A 241 18.88 -9.99 34.08
CA PRO A 241 19.14 -10.92 32.97
C PRO A 241 18.19 -10.67 31.77
N ARG A 242 17.00 -10.12 32.02
CA ARG A 242 16.04 -9.68 30.99
C ARG A 242 16.52 -8.49 30.16
N GLU A 243 17.27 -7.57 30.74
CA GLU A 243 17.80 -6.39 30.04
C GLU A 243 18.97 -6.79 29.12
N ARG A 244 19.84 -7.69 29.60
CA ARG A 244 20.89 -8.31 28.77
C ARG A 244 20.32 -9.12 27.61
N GLU A 245 19.19 -9.80 27.81
CA GLU A 245 18.52 -10.55 26.74
C GLU A 245 17.92 -9.61 25.69
N ARG A 246 17.26 -8.52 26.11
CA ARG A 246 16.76 -7.46 25.20
C ARG A 246 17.88 -6.78 24.43
N GLU A 247 19.04 -6.56 25.04
CA GLU A 247 20.19 -5.99 24.35
C GLU A 247 20.76 -6.97 23.31
N ARG A 248 20.83 -8.27 23.62
CA ARG A 248 21.26 -9.31 22.67
C ARG A 248 20.32 -9.44 21.48
N GLU A 249 19.01 -9.39 21.73
CA GLU A 249 17.98 -9.41 20.69
C GLU A 249 18.08 -8.16 19.80
N SER A 250 18.21 -6.97 20.40
CA SER A 250 18.40 -5.72 19.66
C SER A 250 19.67 -5.73 18.80
N ARG A 251 20.76 -6.35 19.27
CA ARG A 251 21.99 -6.52 18.47
C ARG A 251 21.80 -7.52 17.32
N ARG A 252 20.96 -8.55 17.49
CA ARG A 252 20.64 -9.52 16.43
C ARG A 252 19.80 -8.88 15.32
N ASP A 253 18.76 -8.13 15.69
CA ASP A 253 17.89 -7.42 14.76
C ASP A 253 18.66 -6.38 13.93
N ARG A 254 19.60 -5.66 14.56
CA ARG A 254 20.44 -4.71 13.85
C ARG A 254 21.34 -5.41 12.82
N ARG A 255 21.93 -6.56 13.16
CA ARG A 255 22.73 -7.36 12.23
C ARG A 255 21.91 -7.93 11.08
N GLU A 256 20.68 -8.38 11.33
CA GLU A 256 19.79 -8.88 10.27
C GLU A 256 19.34 -7.75 9.33
N ARG A 257 19.04 -6.56 9.88
CA ARG A 257 18.69 -5.38 9.07
C ARG A 257 19.87 -4.93 8.19
N ASP A 258 21.09 -4.92 8.73
CA ASP A 258 22.29 -4.59 7.98
C ASP A 258 22.62 -5.66 6.91
N GLN A 259 22.42 -6.94 7.20
CA GLN A 259 22.58 -8.01 6.18
C GLN A 259 21.52 -7.94 5.08
N SER A 260 20.27 -7.64 5.43
CA SER A 260 19.17 -7.51 4.46
C SER A 260 19.39 -6.32 3.51
N THR A 261 19.84 -5.18 4.05
CA THR A 261 20.19 -4.01 3.23
C THR A 261 21.40 -4.27 2.33
N HIS A 262 22.43 -4.98 2.82
CA HIS A 262 23.58 -5.37 2.01
C HIS A 262 23.17 -6.29 0.83
N ARG A 263 22.36 -7.33 1.10
CA ARG A 263 21.85 -8.25 0.06
C ARG A 263 21.03 -7.54 -1.00
N THR A 264 20.21 -6.57 -0.60
CA THR A 264 19.39 -5.79 -1.53
C THR A 264 20.26 -4.90 -2.42
N ARG A 265 21.32 -4.31 -1.87
CA ARG A 265 22.25 -3.44 -2.60
C ARG A 265 23.19 -4.21 -3.54
N GLU A 266 23.60 -5.43 -3.18
CA GLU A 266 24.31 -6.32 -4.11
C GLU A 266 23.40 -6.75 -5.27
N ARG A 267 22.15 -7.10 -4.99
CA ARG A 267 21.20 -7.54 -6.01
C ARG A 267 20.93 -6.44 -7.06
N THR A 268 20.80 -5.19 -6.64
CA THR A 268 20.63 -4.06 -7.58
C THR A 268 21.91 -3.79 -8.39
N ARG A 269 23.09 -4.01 -7.80
CA ARG A 269 24.37 -3.86 -8.51
C ARG A 269 24.59 -4.95 -9.56
N SER A 270 24.23 -6.20 -9.25
CA SER A 270 24.31 -7.33 -10.19
C SER A 270 23.34 -7.19 -11.35
N THR A 271 22.12 -6.68 -11.14
CA THR A 271 21.15 -6.46 -12.23
C THR A 271 21.56 -5.30 -13.14
N ALA A 272 22.16 -4.24 -12.61
CA ALA A 272 22.63 -3.12 -13.42
C ALA A 272 23.80 -3.49 -14.34
N ALA A 273 24.69 -4.39 -13.89
CA ALA A 273 25.84 -4.83 -14.69
C ALA A 273 25.45 -5.74 -15.89
N LEU A 274 24.34 -6.48 -15.80
CA LEU A 274 23.87 -7.36 -16.88
C LEU A 274 23.16 -6.60 -18.01
N THR A 275 22.56 -5.44 -17.72
CA THR A 275 21.81 -4.67 -18.73
C THR A 275 22.73 -3.88 -19.67
N THR A 276 23.99 -3.60 -19.29
CA THR A 276 24.91 -2.76 -20.09
C THR A 276 25.62 -3.52 -21.21
N HIS A 277 25.59 -4.86 -21.25
CA HIS A 277 26.34 -5.66 -22.24
C HIS A 277 25.52 -6.14 -23.46
N HIS A 278 24.23 -5.84 -23.58
CA HIS A 278 23.38 -6.37 -24.66
C HIS A 278 23.03 -5.37 -25.80
N ALA A 279 23.63 -4.17 -25.83
CA ALA A 279 23.25 -3.15 -26.83
C ALA A 279 24.07 -3.12 -28.14
N SER A 280 25.05 -4.00 -28.33
CA SER A 280 25.90 -3.90 -29.53
C SER A 280 26.58 -5.21 -29.91
N HIS A 281 25.88 -6.11 -30.61
CA HIS A 281 26.48 -7.01 -31.60
C HIS A 281 25.42 -7.57 -32.59
N SER A 282 25.53 -7.11 -33.84
CA SER A 282 25.38 -7.81 -35.14
C SER A 282 24.15 -8.69 -35.41
N THR A 283 23.33 -8.43 -36.44
CA THR A 283 23.59 -8.44 -37.92
C THR A 283 23.90 -9.84 -38.47
N SER A 284 22.93 -10.37 -39.23
CA SER A 284 22.94 -11.44 -40.24
C SER A 284 23.82 -12.67 -40.04
N HIS A 285 23.22 -13.87 -40.05
CA HIS A 285 23.54 -14.99 -40.95
C HIS A 285 22.60 -16.19 -40.64
N LEU A 286 21.82 -16.61 -41.63
CA LEU A 286 21.07 -17.87 -41.63
C LEU A 286 22.02 -19.04 -41.86
N PRO A 287 21.83 -20.16 -41.15
CA PRO A 287 21.81 -21.44 -41.85
C PRO A 287 20.54 -22.24 -41.53
N SER A 288 19.99 -22.79 -42.61
CA SER A 288 18.94 -23.78 -42.66
C SER A 288 19.50 -25.14 -42.23
N SER A 289 19.09 -25.62 -41.06
CA SER A 289 19.07 -27.04 -40.71
C SER A 289 18.21 -27.23 -39.45
N LEU A 290 17.05 -27.85 -39.60
CA LEU A 290 16.10 -28.18 -38.55
C LEU A 290 16.62 -29.35 -37.69
N PRO A 291 16.84 -29.20 -36.37
CA PRO A 291 16.80 -30.32 -35.45
C PRO A 291 15.37 -30.52 -34.94
N ALA A 292 15.07 -31.79 -34.67
CA ALA A 292 13.78 -32.32 -34.31
C ALA A 292 13.09 -31.59 -33.15
N ALA A 293 11.77 -31.44 -33.31
CA ALA A 293 10.83 -30.89 -32.35
C ALA A 293 10.87 -31.65 -31.01
N SER A 294 11.29 -31.01 -29.92
CA SER A 294 10.99 -31.47 -28.55
C SER A 294 11.06 -30.38 -27.46
N HIS A 295 11.23 -29.09 -27.80
CA HIS A 295 11.26 -28.05 -26.76
C HIS A 295 10.70 -26.71 -27.24
N MET A 296 9.39 -26.66 -27.52
CA MET A 296 8.71 -25.36 -27.61
C MET A 296 8.78 -24.68 -26.24
N PRO A 297 9.31 -23.45 -26.12
CA PRO A 297 9.27 -22.72 -24.86
C PRO A 297 7.80 -22.55 -24.43
N PRO A 298 7.48 -22.73 -23.13
CA PRO A 298 6.12 -22.58 -22.64
C PRO A 298 5.56 -21.21 -23.05
N LEU A 299 4.31 -21.20 -23.55
CA LEU A 299 3.67 -20.02 -24.09
C LEU A 299 3.74 -18.86 -23.07
N PRO A 300 3.99 -17.61 -23.51
CA PRO A 300 4.09 -16.45 -22.62
C PRO A 300 2.91 -16.31 -21.64
N GLU A 301 1.72 -16.73 -22.05
CA GLU A 301 0.50 -16.69 -21.22
C GLU A 301 0.60 -17.54 -19.95
N ASP A 302 1.19 -18.74 -20.03
CA ASP A 302 1.33 -19.64 -18.88
C ASP A 302 2.29 -19.07 -17.84
N ARG A 303 3.34 -18.38 -18.29
CA ARG A 303 4.31 -17.74 -17.41
C ARG A 303 3.67 -16.58 -16.66
N THR A 304 2.88 -15.74 -17.34
CA THR A 304 2.15 -14.63 -16.74
C THR A 304 1.10 -15.13 -15.74
N ARG A 305 0.34 -16.18 -16.09
CA ARG A 305 -0.65 -16.80 -15.18
C ARG A 305 0.01 -17.36 -13.92
N LEU A 306 1.15 -18.04 -14.04
CA LEU A 306 1.88 -18.56 -12.88
C LEU A 306 2.47 -17.44 -12.01
N ALA A 307 2.96 -16.35 -12.61
CA ALA A 307 3.42 -15.20 -11.85
C ALA A 307 2.29 -14.54 -11.05
N ALA A 308 1.12 -14.34 -11.67
CA ALA A 308 -0.06 -13.81 -10.98
C ALA A 308 -0.52 -14.74 -9.85
N ALA A 309 -0.55 -16.06 -10.10
CA ALA A 309 -0.90 -17.05 -9.09
C ALA A 309 0.09 -17.06 -7.90
N TRP A 310 1.38 -16.85 -8.17
CA TRP A 310 2.41 -16.72 -7.14
C TRP A 310 2.18 -15.49 -6.26
N THR A 311 1.92 -14.32 -6.86
CA THR A 311 1.57 -13.10 -6.12
C THR A 311 0.35 -13.32 -5.23
N ALA A 312 -0.70 -13.95 -5.76
CA ALA A 312 -1.91 -14.24 -4.98
C ALA A 312 -1.64 -15.22 -3.82
N TYR A 313 -0.76 -16.21 -4.01
CA TYR A 313 -0.30 -17.13 -2.95
C TYR A 313 0.42 -16.38 -1.82
N GLU A 314 1.36 -15.50 -2.16
CA GLU A 314 2.09 -14.68 -1.19
C GLU A 314 1.15 -13.73 -0.43
N CYS A 315 0.21 -13.08 -1.11
CA CYS A 315 -0.79 -12.21 -0.48
C CYS A 315 -1.67 -12.97 0.53
N ARG A 316 -2.14 -14.17 0.18
CA ARG A 316 -2.92 -15.01 1.12
C ARG A 316 -2.08 -15.44 2.32
N TRP A 317 -0.80 -15.77 2.11
CA TRP A 317 0.11 -16.08 3.20
C TRP A 317 0.36 -14.88 4.12
N ALA A 318 0.58 -13.70 3.56
CA ALA A 318 0.73 -12.47 4.33
C ALA A 318 -0.52 -12.19 5.17
N GLY A 319 -1.72 -12.41 4.61
CA GLY A 319 -2.98 -12.31 5.33
C GLY A 319 -3.09 -13.28 6.51
N LEU A 320 -2.61 -14.53 6.36
CA LEU A 320 -2.55 -15.51 7.45
C LEU A 320 -1.54 -15.17 8.55
N GLN A 321 -0.46 -14.47 8.20
CA GLN A 321 0.61 -14.11 9.14
C GLN A 321 0.39 -12.75 9.79
N ALA A 322 -0.54 -11.93 9.27
CA ALA A 322 -0.85 -10.63 9.83
C ALA A 322 -1.28 -10.78 11.30
N PRO A 323 -0.70 -10.00 12.23
CA PRO A 323 -1.12 -10.00 13.62
C PRO A 323 -2.60 -9.63 13.70
N ILE A 324 -3.45 -10.58 14.09
CA ILE A 324 -4.91 -10.41 14.08
C ILE A 324 -5.28 -9.25 15.03
N PRO A 325 -5.86 -8.13 14.54
CA PRO A 325 -6.38 -7.09 15.40
C PRO A 325 -7.79 -7.47 15.85
N SER A 326 -7.92 -8.05 17.04
CA SER A 326 -9.08 -8.12 17.96
C SER A 326 -10.51 -8.39 17.43
N ALA A 327 -10.71 -8.74 16.16
CA ALA A 327 -12.00 -8.98 15.52
C ALA A 327 -12.00 -10.33 14.77
N PRO A 328 -13.17 -10.98 14.60
CA PRO A 328 -13.24 -12.36 14.15
C PRO A 328 -12.72 -12.46 12.71
N THR A 329 -11.55 -13.06 12.56
CA THR A 329 -11.02 -13.52 11.28
C THR A 329 -12.03 -14.52 10.74
N THR A 330 -12.48 -14.35 9.50
CA THR A 330 -13.27 -15.36 8.79
C THR A 330 -12.60 -16.71 9.01
N PRO A 331 -13.31 -17.74 9.50
CA PRO A 331 -12.70 -19.03 9.82
C PRO A 331 -11.97 -19.57 8.59
N LEU A 332 -10.80 -20.17 8.82
CA LEU A 332 -10.04 -20.79 7.74
C LEU A 332 -10.79 -22.02 7.24
N THR A 333 -10.94 -22.09 5.94
CA THR A 333 -11.56 -23.19 5.21
C THR A 333 -10.51 -23.76 4.26
N PHE A 334 -10.69 -24.99 3.81
CA PHE A 334 -9.84 -25.62 2.80
C PHE A 334 -9.68 -24.73 1.55
N HIS A 335 -10.71 -23.96 1.20
CA HIS A 335 -10.70 -23.06 0.04
C HIS A 335 -9.96 -21.74 0.27
N ASN A 336 -9.66 -21.33 1.49
CA ASN A 336 -8.92 -20.09 1.77
C ASN A 336 -7.47 -20.32 2.24
N VAL A 337 -7.10 -21.55 2.60
CA VAL A 337 -5.71 -21.93 2.86
C VAL A 337 -4.85 -21.69 1.60
N PRO A 338 -3.70 -21.02 1.68
CA PRO A 338 -2.87 -20.68 0.53
C PRO A 338 -2.07 -21.89 0.02
N TRP A 339 -2.72 -22.89 -0.57
CA TRP A 339 -2.02 -24.07 -1.08
C TRP A 339 -0.98 -23.70 -2.16
N PRO A 340 0.17 -24.40 -2.24
CA PRO A 340 1.25 -24.10 -3.18
C PRO A 340 0.94 -24.65 -4.58
N VAL A 341 -0.16 -24.19 -5.17
CA VAL A 341 -0.63 -24.57 -6.51
C VAL A 341 -1.16 -23.34 -7.26
N GLY A 342 -1.10 -23.38 -8.59
CA GLY A 342 -1.50 -22.23 -9.42
C GLY A 342 -3.00 -21.88 -9.35
N PHE A 343 -3.85 -22.83 -8.94
CA PHE A 343 -5.29 -22.64 -8.76
C PHE A 343 -5.72 -23.30 -7.48
N GLN A 344 -6.61 -22.63 -6.74
CA GLN A 344 -7.11 -23.12 -5.46
C GLN A 344 -7.74 -24.51 -5.63
N PRO A 345 -7.28 -25.53 -4.87
CA PRO A 345 -7.83 -26.86 -4.94
C PRO A 345 -9.22 -26.91 -4.30
N GLU A 346 -10.14 -27.68 -4.89
CA GLU A 346 -11.47 -27.93 -4.31
C GLU A 346 -11.45 -29.10 -3.31
N SER A 347 -10.50 -30.02 -3.50
CA SER A 347 -10.31 -31.18 -2.66
C SER A 347 -8.82 -31.48 -2.42
N PRO A 348 -8.47 -32.13 -1.30
CA PRO A 348 -7.10 -32.53 -1.02
C PRO A 348 -6.50 -33.47 -2.07
N ARG A 349 -7.32 -34.29 -2.73
CA ARG A 349 -6.88 -35.21 -3.80
C ARG A 349 -6.32 -34.47 -5.01
N SER A 350 -6.68 -33.20 -5.20
CA SER A 350 -6.18 -32.38 -6.30
C SER A 350 -4.80 -31.77 -6.04
N LEU A 351 -4.25 -31.94 -4.83
CA LEU A 351 -2.89 -31.56 -4.45
C LEU A 351 -1.91 -32.62 -4.93
N THR A 352 -1.61 -32.64 -6.23
CA THR A 352 -0.68 -33.61 -6.82
C THR A 352 0.77 -33.09 -6.80
N PRO A 353 1.76 -34.00 -6.74
CA PRO A 353 3.18 -33.63 -6.81
C PRO A 353 3.50 -32.77 -8.03
N ASP A 354 2.94 -33.09 -9.19
CA ASP A 354 3.19 -32.34 -10.44
C ASP A 354 2.70 -30.90 -10.38
N ARG A 355 1.52 -30.66 -9.78
CA ARG A 355 0.97 -29.30 -9.65
C ARG A 355 1.79 -28.47 -8.69
N ILE A 356 2.23 -29.07 -7.58
CA ILE A 356 3.09 -28.42 -6.59
C ILE A 356 4.48 -28.15 -7.18
N LYS A 357 5.08 -29.13 -7.88
CA LYS A 357 6.36 -29.00 -8.59
C LYS A 357 6.31 -27.89 -9.63
N LYS A 358 5.33 -27.92 -10.53
CA LYS A 358 5.12 -26.91 -11.57
C LYS A 358 4.94 -25.51 -10.97
N PHE A 359 4.22 -25.40 -9.87
CA PHE A 359 4.03 -24.13 -9.20
C PHE A 359 5.32 -23.66 -8.52
N LEU A 360 5.87 -24.39 -7.56
CA LEU A 360 7.01 -23.93 -6.73
C LEU A 360 8.33 -23.80 -7.48
N LEU A 361 8.58 -24.64 -8.49
CA LEU A 361 9.84 -24.66 -9.23
C LEU A 361 9.82 -23.80 -10.49
N SER A 362 8.68 -23.19 -10.83
CA SER A 362 8.55 -22.29 -11.98
C SER A 362 9.61 -21.19 -11.96
N SER A 363 10.21 -20.89 -13.13
CA SER A 363 11.13 -19.77 -13.29
C SER A 363 10.44 -18.40 -13.34
N SER A 364 9.10 -18.38 -13.39
CA SER A 364 8.32 -17.14 -13.42
C SER A 364 8.32 -16.38 -12.09
N HIS A 365 8.77 -16.99 -11.00
CA HIS A 365 8.84 -16.34 -9.69
C HIS A 365 10.13 -16.71 -8.96
N SER A 366 10.50 -15.87 -7.99
CA SER A 366 11.68 -16.05 -7.14
C SER A 366 12.97 -16.43 -7.91
N PRO A 367 13.34 -15.76 -9.02
CA PRO A 367 14.45 -16.18 -9.89
C PRO A 367 15.82 -16.17 -9.19
N HIS A 368 15.91 -15.55 -8.02
CA HIS A 368 17.14 -15.44 -7.22
C HIS A 368 17.30 -16.55 -6.18
N ARG A 369 16.34 -17.48 -6.09
CA ARG A 369 16.41 -18.62 -5.17
C ARG A 369 16.56 -19.90 -5.97
N SER A 370 17.51 -20.74 -5.57
CA SER A 370 17.66 -22.06 -6.18
C SER A 370 16.39 -22.90 -5.95
N PRO A 371 16.07 -23.84 -6.87
CA PRO A 371 14.96 -24.80 -6.68
C PRO A 371 14.98 -25.47 -5.30
N LYS A 372 16.17 -25.88 -4.85
CA LYS A 372 16.40 -26.52 -3.54
C LYS A 372 16.07 -25.60 -2.37
N GLU A 373 16.46 -24.34 -2.41
CA GLU A 373 16.11 -23.35 -1.37
C GLU A 373 14.61 -23.08 -1.32
N ARG A 374 13.96 -23.00 -2.49
CA ARG A 374 12.50 -22.82 -2.58
C ARG A 374 11.76 -23.99 -1.93
N LEU A 375 12.17 -25.23 -2.23
CA LEU A 375 11.61 -26.43 -1.61
C LEU A 375 11.85 -26.49 -0.10
N LYS A 376 13.07 -26.18 0.37
CA LYS A 376 13.37 -26.15 1.82
C LYS A 376 12.53 -25.11 2.55
N SER A 377 12.40 -23.90 1.98
CA SER A 377 11.59 -22.82 2.55
C SER A 377 10.11 -23.24 2.62
N ALA A 378 9.58 -23.83 1.54
CA ALA A 378 8.20 -24.32 1.53
C ALA A 378 8.01 -25.46 2.55
N LEU A 379 8.93 -26.43 2.60
CA LEU A 379 8.84 -27.56 3.53
C LEU A 379 8.84 -27.09 4.99
N SER A 380 9.62 -26.06 5.32
CA SER A 380 9.61 -25.47 6.67
C SER A 380 8.26 -24.86 7.05
N LEU A 381 7.52 -24.29 6.09
CA LEU A 381 6.20 -23.70 6.33
C LEU A 381 5.10 -24.77 6.43
N TRP A 382 5.22 -25.84 5.64
CA TRP A 382 4.20 -26.88 5.50
C TRP A 382 4.43 -28.11 6.40
N ARG A 383 5.31 -28.02 7.40
CA ARG A 383 5.46 -29.11 8.39
C ARG A 383 4.13 -29.32 9.14
N PRO A 384 3.57 -30.54 9.19
CA PRO A 384 2.29 -30.80 9.84
C PRO A 384 2.24 -30.27 11.28
N ASP A 385 3.21 -30.64 12.13
CA ASP A 385 3.24 -30.21 13.53
C ASP A 385 3.21 -28.68 13.68
N GLN A 386 4.12 -27.99 12.99
CA GLN A 386 4.27 -26.53 13.11
C GLN A 386 3.08 -25.78 12.49
N TRP A 387 2.47 -26.36 11.45
CA TRP A 387 1.31 -25.79 10.80
C TRP A 387 0.08 -25.93 11.69
N GLU A 388 -0.12 -27.13 12.26
CA GLU A 388 -1.24 -27.40 13.15
C GLU A 388 -1.20 -26.51 14.40
N ASP A 389 -0.04 -26.43 15.07
CA ASP A 389 0.14 -25.60 16.27
C ASP A 389 -0.26 -24.14 16.06
N LYS A 390 -0.01 -23.61 14.86
CA LYS A 390 -0.23 -22.19 14.53
C LYS A 390 -1.63 -21.89 14.03
N TRP A 391 -2.17 -22.72 13.14
CA TRP A 391 -3.33 -22.34 12.32
C TRP A 391 -4.56 -23.24 12.50
N ILE A 392 -4.43 -24.46 13.07
CA ILE A 392 -5.57 -25.39 13.12
C ILE A 392 -6.76 -24.88 13.95
N ASN A 393 -6.47 -24.08 14.97
CA ASN A 393 -7.51 -23.49 15.82
C ASN A 393 -8.33 -22.41 15.10
N SER A 394 -7.74 -21.78 14.08
CA SER A 394 -8.41 -20.81 13.21
C SER A 394 -9.20 -21.50 12.09
N VAL A 395 -9.01 -22.80 11.85
CA VAL A 395 -9.73 -23.58 10.84
C VAL A 395 -11.11 -23.97 11.36
N GLU A 396 -12.12 -23.83 10.50
CA GLU A 396 -13.49 -24.26 10.74
C GLU A 396 -13.51 -25.73 11.20
N PRO A 397 -14.16 -26.05 12.34
CA PRO A 397 -14.11 -27.39 12.91
C PRO A 397 -14.49 -28.52 11.94
N SER A 398 -15.47 -28.26 11.06
CA SER A 398 -15.96 -29.18 10.03
C SER A 398 -14.91 -29.51 8.96
N GLU A 399 -13.91 -28.65 8.76
CA GLU A 399 -12.91 -28.78 7.70
C GLU A 399 -11.50 -29.13 8.21
N ARG A 400 -11.29 -29.20 9.53
CA ARG A 400 -9.98 -29.47 10.14
C ARG A 400 -9.32 -30.74 9.60
N ASP A 401 -10.05 -31.84 9.50
CA ASP A 401 -9.49 -33.10 9.02
C ASP A 401 -9.13 -33.04 7.52
N LYS A 402 -9.94 -32.34 6.72
CA LYS A 402 -9.69 -32.09 5.30
C LYS A 402 -8.40 -31.26 5.13
N VAL A 403 -8.21 -30.23 5.95
CA VAL A 403 -7.02 -29.38 5.93
C VAL A 403 -5.79 -30.12 6.43
N ARG A 404 -5.85 -30.86 7.54
CA ARG A 404 -4.74 -31.71 8.03
C ARG A 404 -4.25 -32.69 6.99
N TYR A 405 -5.19 -33.37 6.33
CA TYR A 405 -4.86 -34.29 5.25
C TYR A 405 -4.19 -33.56 4.08
N GLY A 406 -4.71 -32.39 3.67
CA GLY A 406 -4.08 -31.56 2.64
C GLY A 406 -2.65 -31.11 3.01
N VAL A 407 -2.42 -30.66 4.24
CA VAL A 407 -1.10 -30.28 4.76
C VAL A 407 -0.13 -31.46 4.71
N SER A 408 -0.59 -32.63 5.15
CA SER A 408 0.21 -33.87 5.12
C SER A 408 0.63 -34.25 3.69
N VAL A 409 -0.30 -34.17 2.73
CA VAL A 409 -0.03 -34.43 1.32
C VAL A 409 1.00 -33.46 0.76
N VAL A 410 0.86 -32.15 1.04
CA VAL A 410 1.83 -31.14 0.60
C VAL A 410 3.21 -31.40 1.20
N ALA A 411 3.29 -31.67 2.52
CA ALA A 411 4.54 -31.97 3.19
C ALA A 411 5.26 -33.19 2.59
N GLN A 412 4.50 -34.26 2.31
CA GLN A 412 5.01 -35.46 1.65
C GLN A 412 5.55 -35.14 0.24
N CYS A 413 4.76 -34.45 -0.59
CA CYS A 413 5.16 -34.05 -1.94
C CYS A 413 6.46 -33.23 -1.92
N LEU A 414 6.57 -32.26 -1.00
CA LEU A 414 7.77 -31.44 -0.85
C LEU A 414 9.00 -32.26 -0.43
N GLY A 415 8.81 -33.23 0.45
CA GLY A 415 9.88 -34.15 0.87
C GLY A 415 10.38 -35.04 -0.26
N GLU A 416 9.49 -35.53 -1.11
CA GLU A 416 9.83 -36.32 -2.30
C GLU A 416 10.57 -35.48 -3.35
N LEU A 417 10.06 -34.28 -3.66
CA LEU A 417 10.70 -33.33 -4.59
C LEU A 417 12.10 -32.90 -4.11
N LEU A 418 12.30 -32.73 -2.81
CA LEU A 418 13.62 -32.41 -2.25
C LEU A 418 14.61 -33.57 -2.40
N LYS A 419 14.14 -34.82 -2.30
CA LYS A 419 14.97 -36.02 -2.55
C LYS A 419 15.29 -36.16 -4.04
N GLU A 420 14.33 -35.90 -4.91
CA GLU A 420 14.50 -35.94 -6.37
C GLU A 420 15.56 -34.91 -6.82
N THR A 421 15.40 -33.65 -6.42
CA THR A 421 16.38 -32.58 -6.74
C THR A 421 17.79 -32.87 -6.22
N ALA A 422 17.91 -33.50 -5.04
CA ALA A 422 19.21 -33.93 -4.52
C ALA A 422 19.84 -35.11 -5.29
N ARG A 423 19.04 -35.95 -5.96
CA ARG A 423 19.55 -37.03 -6.83
C ARG A 423 19.98 -36.47 -8.19
N GLU A 424 19.20 -35.55 -8.77
CA GLU A 424 19.54 -34.87 -10.02
C GLU A 424 20.88 -34.12 -9.90
N GLU A 425 21.10 -33.39 -8.80
CA GLU A 425 22.38 -32.71 -8.52
C GLU A 425 23.58 -33.67 -8.45
N ARG A 426 23.38 -34.93 -8.03
CA ARG A 426 24.45 -35.95 -7.96
C ARG A 426 24.69 -36.67 -9.27
N SER A 427 23.69 -36.71 -10.16
CA SER A 427 23.81 -37.39 -11.46
C SER A 427 24.31 -36.47 -12.57
N GLY A 428 24.24 -35.15 -12.37
CA GLY A 428 24.71 -34.14 -13.32
C GLY A 428 26.10 -33.56 -13.02
N ALA A 429 26.76 -34.03 -11.96
CA ALA A 429 28.16 -33.74 -11.62
C ALA A 429 29.00 -34.98 -11.86
#